data_AF-A0A959X456-F1
#
_entry.id   AF-A0A959X456-F1
#
_cell.length_a   1.000
_cell.length_b   1.000
_cell.length_c   1.000
_cell.angle_alpha   90.00
_cell.angle_beta   90.00
_cell.angle_gamma   90.00
#
_symmetry.space_group_name_H-M   'P 1'
#
loop_
_entity.id
_entity.type
_entity.pdbx_description
1 polymer ?
#
loop_
_entity_poly.entity_id
_entity_poly.type
_entity_poly.pdbx_seq_one_letter_code
_entity_poly.pdbx_strand_id
1 'polypeptide(L)' 'RYLMQHPGRVLSRETLVSQVWGYDYYGGTRTVDVHVRRLRAKLGQYDHYIGTVRNVGYRFASTREGNRAG' A
#
# COMPACT_ATOMS: atom_id res chain seq x y z
N ARG A 1 -6.52 4.41 -3.85
CA ARG A 1 -7.53 4.86 -2.85
C ARG A 1 -7.69 3.85 -1.72
N TYR A 2 -7.78 2.54 -1.99
CA TYR A 2 -7.99 1.48 -0.99
C TYR A 2 -7.14 1.59 0.29
N LEU A 3 -5.81 1.75 0.17
CA LEU A 3 -4.93 1.97 1.33
C LEU A 3 -5.37 3.14 2.24
N MET A 4 -5.78 4.27 1.65
CA MET A 4 -6.23 5.46 2.38
C MET A 4 -7.59 5.28 3.06
N GLN A 5 -8.42 4.36 2.54
CA GLN A 5 -9.71 4.00 3.16
C GLN A 5 -9.50 3.11 4.40
N HIS A 6 -8.29 2.54 4.57
CA HIS A 6 -7.92 1.69 5.69
C HIS A 6 -6.66 2.21 6.40
N PRO A 7 -6.67 3.45 6.94
CA PRO A 7 -5.50 4.05 7.58
C PRO A 7 -5.05 3.24 8.79
N GLY A 8 -3.74 3.07 8.95
CA GLY A 8 -3.12 2.29 10.03
C GLY A 8 -3.24 0.77 9.87
N ARG A 9 -4.12 0.27 9.01
CA ARG A 9 -4.31 -1.18 8.81
C ARG A 9 -3.24 -1.74 7.88
N VAL A 10 -2.66 -2.86 8.28
CA VAL A 10 -1.78 -3.65 7.40
C VAL A 10 -2.66 -4.47 6.46
N LEU A 11 -2.49 -4.24 5.16
CA LEU A 11 -3.17 -5.00 4.11
C LEU A 11 -2.14 -5.92 3.44
N SER A 12 -2.43 -7.23 3.42
CA SER A 12 -1.58 -8.21 2.76
C SER A 12 -1.58 -7.99 1.24
N ARG A 13 -0.59 -8.53 0.54
CA ARG A 13 -0.56 -8.43 -0.92
C ARG A 13 -1.75 -9.13 -1.56
N GLU A 14 -2.16 -10.27 -1.03
CA GLU A 14 -3.32 -11.05 -1.49
C GLU A 14 -4.62 -10.25 -1.32
N THR A 15 -4.75 -9.57 -0.17
CA THR A 15 -5.87 -8.65 0.08
C THR A 15 -5.87 -7.51 -0.93
N LEU A 16 -4.70 -6.90 -1.15
CA LEU A 16 -4.58 -5.79 -2.10
C LEU A 16 -4.87 -6.21 -3.54
N VAL A 17 -4.45 -7.42 -3.95
CA VAL A 17 -4.80 -7.99 -5.25
C VAL A 17 -6.32 -8.10 -5.38
N SER A 18 -6.95 -8.88 -4.49
CA SER A 18 -8.40 -9.16 -4.57
C SER A 18 -9.26 -7.91 -4.51
N GLN A 19 -8.90 -6.92 -3.68
CA GLN A 19 -9.74 -5.76 -3.42
C GLN A 19 -9.56 -4.64 -4.45
N VAL A 20 -8.41 -4.58 -5.15
CA VAL A 20 -8.12 -3.53 -6.13
C VAL A 20 -8.31 -4.03 -7.57
N TRP A 21 -7.96 -5.29 -7.85
CA TRP A 21 -8.08 -5.88 -9.19
C TRP A 21 -9.27 -6.83 -9.35
N GLY A 22 -9.85 -7.33 -8.25
CA GLY A 22 -10.93 -8.32 -8.27
C GLY A 22 -10.47 -9.72 -7.92
N TYR A 23 -11.42 -10.57 -7.54
CA TYR A 23 -11.17 -11.97 -7.14
C TYR A 23 -10.82 -12.88 -8.33
N ASP A 24 -11.23 -12.50 -9.53
CA ASP A 24 -10.99 -13.18 -10.80
C ASP A 24 -9.65 -12.77 -11.46
N TYR A 25 -8.86 -11.91 -10.81
CA TYR A 25 -7.56 -11.54 -11.31
C TYR A 25 -6.56 -12.71 -11.21
N TYR A 26 -6.13 -13.23 -12.35
CA TYR A 26 -5.19 -14.35 -12.46
C TYR A 26 -3.71 -13.98 -12.26
N GLY A 27 -3.38 -12.71 -11.99
CA GLY A 27 -2.01 -12.28 -11.78
C GLY A 27 -1.53 -12.42 -10.33
N GLY A 28 -0.22 -12.58 -10.15
CA GLY A 28 0.38 -12.70 -8.82
C GLY A 28 0.46 -11.40 -8.03
N THR A 29 0.77 -11.53 -6.74
CA THR A 29 0.96 -10.43 -5.77
C THR A 29 2.03 -9.41 -6.15
N ARG A 30 2.92 -9.75 -7.11
CA ARG A 30 3.96 -8.87 -7.64
C ARG A 30 3.41 -7.59 -8.28
N THR A 31 2.18 -7.64 -8.80
CA THR A 31 1.52 -6.44 -9.34
C THR A 31 1.38 -5.35 -8.26
N VAL A 32 1.13 -5.73 -7.01
CA VAL A 32 1.01 -4.80 -5.88
C VAL A 32 2.31 -4.05 -5.67
N ASP A 33 3.45 -4.76 -5.64
CA ASP A 33 4.77 -4.14 -5.43
C ASP A 33 5.07 -3.11 -6.53
N VAL A 34 4.80 -3.46 -7.80
CA VAL A 34 5.01 -2.56 -8.95
C VAL A 34 4.16 -1.30 -8.84
N HIS A 35 2.89 -1.46 -8.48
CA HIS A 35 1.97 -0.33 -8.34
C HIS A 35 2.30 0.53 -7.12
N VAL A 36 2.72 -0.05 -6.00
CA VAL A 36 3.19 0.71 -4.83
C VAL A 36 4.46 1.48 -5.15
N ARG A 37 5.44 0.88 -5.86
CA ARG A 37 6.66 1.58 -6.29
C ARG A 37 6.31 2.78 -7.16
N ARG A 38 5.45 2.60 -8.16
CA ARG A 38 4.98 3.69 -9.04
C ARG A 38 4.22 4.76 -8.27
N LEU A 39 3.38 4.36 -7.31
CA LEU A 39 2.63 5.28 -6.46
C LEU A 39 3.57 6.12 -5.59
N ARG A 40 4.55 5.51 -4.92
CA ARG A 40 5.57 6.24 -4.15
C ARG A 40 6.33 7.25 -5.00
N ALA A 41 6.75 6.84 -6.20
CA ALA A 41 7.41 7.76 -7.15
C ALA A 41 6.54 8.97 -7.51
N LYS A 42 5.22 8.79 -7.64
CA LYS A 42 4.28 9.90 -7.89
C LYS A 42 4.00 10.75 -6.65
N LEU A 43 4.15 10.20 -5.45
CA LEU A 43 3.95 10.92 -4.19
C LEU A 43 5.13 11.81 -3.80
N GLY A 44 6.33 11.53 -4.32
CA GLY A 44 7.53 12.32 -4.02
C GLY A 44 7.80 12.35 -2.52
N GLN A 45 7.88 13.55 -1.94
CA GLN A 45 8.13 13.75 -0.49
C GLN A 45 7.07 13.11 0.42
N TYR A 46 5.91 12.72 -0.11
CA TYR A 46 4.82 12.11 0.64
C TYR A 46 4.83 10.57 0.59
N ASP A 47 5.87 9.95 0.04
CA ASP A 47 5.94 8.49 -0.09
C ASP A 47 5.98 7.74 1.27
N HIS A 48 6.45 8.43 2.31
CA HIS A 48 6.50 7.97 3.70
C HIS A 48 5.11 7.61 4.26
N TYR A 49 4.03 8.14 3.68
CA TYR A 49 2.67 7.73 4.04
C TYR A 49 2.34 6.30 3.62
N ILE A 50 3.12 5.67 2.74
CA ILE A 50 2.96 4.25 2.43
C ILE A 50 4.02 3.47 3.18
N GLY A 51 3.63 2.76 4.23
CA GLY A 51 4.50 1.88 5.00
C GLY A 51 4.64 0.49 4.36
N THR A 52 5.84 -0.07 4.40
CA THR A 52 6.09 -1.48 4.05
C THR A 52 6.10 -2.31 5.33
N VAL A 53 5.31 -3.38 5.38
CA VAL A 53 5.42 -4.42 6.41
C VAL A 53 6.06 -5.64 5.75
N ARG A 54 7.33 -5.90 6.08
CA ARG A 54 8.14 -6.95 5.45
C ARG A 54 7.41 -8.29 5.52
N ASN A 55 7.44 -9.03 4.41
CA ASN A 55 6.77 -10.32 4.22
C ASN A 55 5.23 -10.33 4.36
N VAL A 56 4.60 -9.19 4.65
CA VAL A 56 3.13 -9.10 4.81
C VAL A 56 2.51 -8.28 3.69
N GLY A 57 2.86 -6.99 3.59
CA GLY A 57 2.21 -6.10 2.62
C GLY A 57 2.44 -4.63 2.94
N TYR A 58 1.39 -3.83 2.84
CA TYR A 58 1.47 -2.38 2.89
C TYR A 58 0.42 -1.78 3.82
N ARG A 59 0.71 -0.59 4.34
CA ARG A 59 -0.24 0.21 5.12
C ARG A 59 -0.18 1.66 4.70
N PHE A 60 -1.29 2.38 4.87
CA PHE A 60 -1.25 3.83 4.86
C PHE A 60 -0.98 4.33 6.27
N ALA A 61 0.04 5.16 6.47
CA ALA A 61 0.33 5.78 7.74
C ALA A 61 -0.83 6.69 8.13
N SER A 62 -1.30 6.59 9.37
CA SER A 62 -2.27 7.54 9.88
C SER A 62 -1.63 8.94 9.96
N THR A 63 -2.42 10.02 9.91
CA THR A 63 -1.94 11.41 9.98
C THR A 63 -1.00 11.67 11.16
N ARG A 64 -1.10 10.89 12.25
CA ARG A 64 -0.21 10.99 13.42
C ARG A 64 1.15 10.29 13.25
N GLU A 65 1.23 9.29 12.39
CA GLU A 65 2.47 8.53 12.13
C GLU A 65 3.27 9.12 10.98
N GLY A 66 2.61 9.64 9.94
CA GLY A 66 3.30 10.27 8.80
C GLY A 66 4.16 11.47 9.20
N ASN A 67 3.72 12.24 10.20
CA ASN A 67 4.44 13.41 10.70
C ASN A 67 5.65 13.10 11.59
N ARG A 68 5.82 11.84 12.06
CA ARG A 68 6.97 11.44 12.89
C ARG A 68 8.11 10.81 12.09
N ALA A 69 7.89 10.55 10.80
CA ALA A 69 8.84 9.89 9.91
C ALA A 69 9.57 10.87 8.97
N GLY A 70 9.44 12.17 9.20
CA GLY A 70 10.11 13.26 8.46
C GLY A 70 11.26 13.85 9.24
#